data_AF-A0A6B2G491-F1
#
_entry.id   AF-A0A6B2G491-F1
#
_cell.length_a   1.000
_cell.length_b   1.000
_cell.length_c   1.000
_cell.angle_alpha   90.00
_cell.angle_beta   90.00
_cell.angle_gamma   90.00
#
_symmetry.space_group_name_H-M   'P 1'
#
loop_
_entity.id
_entity.type
_entity.pdbx_description
1 polymer ?
#
loop_
_entity_poly.entity_id
_entity_poly.type
_entity_poly.pdbx_seq_one_letter_code
_entity_poly.pdbx_strand_id
1 'polypeptide(L)'
;CDFVGTPISIPDISKGTLPTVRSDGSQFDSELNSKDLNYQLAFFACSVSSTSPKFGGKDCFHHNLSVEEIKNLMSDQEWKKIYEMSQDRNLYNNLVSSLFPTIYGSEEVKRGILLMLFGGVPKSTIEGTKLRGDINICIVGDPSTAKSQFLKLQILLILDKLRNFRQELSIHQERLVVPLV
;
A
#
# COMPACT_ATOMS: atom_id res chain seq x y z
N CYS A 1 2.36 7.54 0.17
CA CYS A 1 3.51 8.46 0.23
C CYS A 1 4.72 7.63 0.55
N ASP A 2 5.72 7.68 -0.33
CA ASP A 2 7.01 7.05 -0.13
C ASP A 2 7.92 8.12 0.43
N PHE A 3 8.35 7.90 1.66
CA PHE A 3 9.30 8.77 2.34
C PHE A 3 10.69 8.17 2.18
N VAL A 4 11.59 8.92 1.54
CA VAL A 4 13.01 8.59 1.53
C VAL A 4 13.68 9.45 2.57
N GLY A 5 14.52 8.87 3.40
CA GLY A 5 15.07 9.53 4.57
C GLY A 5 15.92 8.61 5.42
N THR A 6 16.32 9.11 6.58
CA THR A 6 17.24 8.43 7.49
C THR A 6 16.58 8.27 8.86
N PRO A 7 16.63 7.07 9.48
CA PRO A 7 16.25 6.91 10.87
C PRO A 7 17.27 7.62 11.76
N ILE A 8 16.79 8.41 12.72
CA ILE A 8 17.61 9.17 13.67
C ILE A 8 17.21 8.83 15.11
N SER A 9 18.18 8.82 16.02
CA SER A 9 17.93 8.71 17.45
C SER A 9 17.82 10.10 18.05
N ILE A 10 16.65 10.44 18.62
CA ILE A 10 16.41 11.72 19.27
C ILE A 10 16.44 11.50 20.79
N PRO A 11 17.27 12.24 21.54
CA PRO A 11 17.24 12.19 22.99
C PRO A 11 15.92 12.79 23.51
N ASP A 12 15.17 12.00 24.27
CA ASP A 12 13.93 12.37 24.94
C ASP A 12 14.24 12.85 26.36
N ILE A 13 14.44 14.17 26.48
CA ILE A 13 14.72 14.84 27.76
C ILE A 13 13.48 14.95 28.66
N SER A 14 12.29 14.55 28.17
CA SER A 14 11.04 14.63 28.94
C SER A 14 10.81 13.41 29.84
N LYS A 15 11.45 12.29 29.51
CA LYS A 15 11.47 11.10 30.35
C LYS A 15 12.50 11.27 31.44
N GLY A 16 12.11 12.00 32.48
CA GLY A 16 12.81 11.99 33.76
C GLY A 16 13.00 10.55 34.22
N THR A 17 14.17 10.29 34.78
CA THR A 17 14.55 9.04 35.43
C THR A 17 13.38 8.55 36.28
N LEU A 18 12.88 7.33 36.04
CA LEU A 18 12.02 6.70 37.04
C LEU A 18 12.84 6.67 38.33
N PRO A 19 12.35 7.19 39.48
CA PRO A 19 13.12 7.15 40.70
C PRO A 19 13.33 5.70 41.10
N THR A 20 14.58 5.24 41.04
CA THR A 20 14.98 3.96 41.62
C THR A 20 14.89 4.10 43.14
N VAL A 21 13.78 3.68 43.74
CA VAL A 21 13.67 3.58 45.19
C VAL A 21 14.58 2.43 45.65
N ARG A 22 15.73 2.77 46.23
CA ARG A 22 16.50 1.84 47.06
C ARG A 22 16.32 2.22 48.52
N SER A 23 15.81 1.25 49.27
CA SER A 23 15.80 1.23 50.73
C SER A 23 17.24 1.20 51.23
N ASP A 24 17.75 2.36 51.66
CA ASP A 24 18.45 2.56 52.93
C ASP A 24 19.21 3.89 52.91
N GLY A 25 19.06 4.64 54.00
CA GLY A 25 19.53 6.01 54.11
C GLY A 25 21.04 6.12 54.29
N SER A 26 21.72 6.67 53.29
CA SER A 26 22.96 7.43 53.44
C SER A 26 23.21 8.23 52.16
N GLN A 27 23.14 9.56 52.26
CA GLN A 27 23.54 10.46 51.17
C GLN A 27 25.07 10.51 51.09
N PHE A 28 25.61 9.85 50.07
CA PHE A 28 26.92 10.14 49.48
C PHE A 28 26.79 9.81 47.99
N ASP A 29 27.17 10.75 47.13
CA ASP A 29 28.11 10.48 46.05
C ASP A 29 28.43 11.77 45.26
N SER A 30 29.73 11.99 45.15
CA SER A 30 30.40 12.88 44.21
C SER A 30 30.07 12.49 42.76
N GLU A 31 30.11 13.48 41.87
CA GLU A 31 30.52 13.33 40.48
C GLU A 31 29.98 12.11 39.71
N LEU A 32 28.87 12.32 39.01
CA LEU A 32 28.88 12.46 37.56
C LEU A 32 27.48 12.87 37.14
N ASN A 33 27.42 13.86 36.26
CA ASN A 33 26.22 14.32 35.56
C ASN A 33 25.74 13.25 34.57
N SER A 34 25.54 12.02 35.04
CA SER A 34 25.05 10.87 34.29
C SER A 34 23.54 10.98 34.21
N LYS A 35 23.06 11.98 33.47
CA LYS A 35 21.64 11.98 33.08
C LYS A 35 21.43 10.77 32.19
N ASP A 36 20.58 9.82 32.61
CA ASP A 36 20.15 8.73 31.75
C ASP A 36 19.41 9.34 30.54
N LEU A 37 20.08 9.35 29.39
CA LEU A 37 19.50 9.83 28.14
C LEU A 37 18.67 8.70 27.53
N ASN A 38 17.35 8.84 27.66
CA ASN A 38 16.43 7.99 26.93
C ASN A 38 16.41 8.45 25.45
N TYR A 39 16.69 7.56 24.51
CA TYR A 39 16.61 7.86 23.07
C TYR A 39 15.34 7.26 22.47
N GLN A 40 14.66 8.01 21.62
CA GLN A 40 13.58 7.52 20.76
C GLN A 40 14.07 7.46 19.32
N LEU A 41 13.69 6.39 18.62
CA LEU A 41 13.88 6.29 17.18
C LEU A 41 12.81 7.15 16.49
N ALA A 42 13.26 8.06 15.63
CA ALA A 42 12.42 8.87 14.75
C ALA A 42 12.90 8.70 13.31
N PHE A 43 12.03 8.95 12.33
CA PHE A 43 12.39 8.92 10.92
C PHE A 43 12.41 10.33 10.36
N PHE A 44 13.56 10.78 9.85
CA PHE A 44 13.68 12.08 9.19
C PHE A 44 13.59 11.88 7.68
N ALA A 45 12.46 12.26 7.09
CA ALA A 45 12.25 12.19 5.64
C ALA A 45 12.94 13.37 4.93
N CYS A 46 13.81 13.09 3.97
CA CYS A 46 14.47 14.09 3.12
C CYS A 46 13.80 14.27 1.75
N SER A 47 12.97 13.31 1.33
CA SER A 47 12.15 13.41 0.13
C SER A 47 10.79 12.75 0.38
N VAL A 48 9.76 13.36 -0.19
CA VAL A 48 8.40 12.83 -0.16
C VAL A 48 7.95 12.66 -1.60
N SER A 49 7.77 11.41 -2.00
CA SER A 49 7.07 11.08 -3.23
C SER A 49 5.64 10.73 -2.87
N SER A 50 4.69 11.47 -3.43
CA SER A 50 3.29 11.05 -3.35
C SER A 50 3.14 9.81 -4.22
N THR A 51 3.35 8.62 -3.64
CA THR A 51 2.92 7.34 -4.24
C THR A 51 1.48 7.55 -4.65
N SER A 52 1.24 7.46 -5.95
CA SER A 52 -0.01 7.77 -6.63
C SER A 52 -1.26 7.68 -5.73
N PRO A 53 -2.16 8.69 -5.71
CA PRO A 53 -3.43 8.65 -4.97
C PRO A 53 -4.44 7.69 -5.61
N LYS A 54 -4.01 6.46 -5.94
CA LYS A 54 -4.84 5.40 -6.52
C LYS A 54 -5.73 4.71 -5.47
N PHE A 55 -5.63 5.10 -4.21
CA PHE A 55 -6.57 4.69 -3.17
C PHE A 55 -7.29 5.90 -2.59
N GLY A 56 -8.34 6.35 -3.30
CA GLY A 56 -9.44 7.12 -2.71
C GLY A 56 -9.19 8.60 -2.39
N GLY A 57 -8.49 9.37 -3.23
CA GLY A 57 -8.35 10.81 -2.95
C GLY A 57 -7.78 11.69 -4.06
N LYS A 58 -8.67 12.11 -4.97
CA LYS A 58 -8.68 13.34 -5.82
C LYS A 58 -7.45 13.73 -6.67
N ASP A 59 -7.78 13.93 -7.96
CA ASP A 59 -7.19 14.83 -8.96
C ASP A 59 -6.05 14.35 -9.89
N CYS A 60 -5.97 13.05 -10.22
CA CYS A 60 -5.05 12.56 -11.28
C CYS A 60 -5.73 11.90 -12.49
N PHE A 61 -6.99 11.49 -12.39
CA PHE A 61 -7.72 10.86 -13.52
C PHE A 61 -8.32 11.88 -14.51
N HIS A 62 -7.76 13.09 -14.60
CA HIS A 62 -8.15 14.05 -15.64
C HIS A 62 -7.27 14.00 -16.89
N HIS A 63 -6.29 13.11 -16.97
CA HIS A 63 -5.64 12.84 -18.24
C HIS A 63 -6.06 11.47 -18.77
N ASN A 64 -6.65 11.48 -19.97
CA ASN A 64 -6.61 10.35 -20.89
C ASN A 64 -5.12 10.02 -21.12
N LEU A 65 -4.52 9.24 -20.21
CA LEU A 65 -3.17 8.73 -20.42
C LEU A 65 -3.24 7.88 -21.69
N SER A 66 -2.50 8.32 -22.70
CA SER A 66 -2.42 7.62 -23.97
C SER A 66 -1.80 6.24 -23.75
N VAL A 67 -2.17 5.30 -24.61
CA VAL A 67 -1.61 3.94 -24.59
C VAL A 67 -0.07 3.98 -24.72
N GLU A 68 0.44 4.99 -25.42
CA GLU A 68 1.86 5.24 -25.65
C GLU A 68 2.59 5.68 -24.37
N GLU A 69 2.00 6.59 -23.59
CA GLU A 69 2.55 7.00 -22.29
C GLU A 69 2.59 5.82 -21.30
N ILE A 70 1.53 5.00 -21.29
CA ILE A 70 1.47 3.78 -20.48
C ILE A 70 2.54 2.77 -20.90
N LYS A 71 2.79 2.62 -22.20
CA LYS A 71 3.85 1.76 -22.72
C LYS A 71 5.23 2.24 -22.26
N ASN A 72 5.49 3.55 -22.29
CA ASN A 72 6.78 4.13 -21.89
C ASN A 72 7.05 4.00 -20.38
N LEU A 73 6.02 3.76 -19.56
CA LEU A 73 6.11 3.56 -18.11
C LEU A 73 6.41 2.10 -17.72
N MET A 74 6.39 1.15 -18.67
CA MET A 74 6.57 -0.28 -18.41
C MET A 74 7.69 -0.85 -19.27
N SER A 75 8.24 -2.00 -18.87
CA SER A 75 9.22 -2.71 -19.68
C SER A 75 8.58 -3.35 -20.92
N ASP A 76 9.37 -3.55 -21.99
CA ASP A 76 8.90 -4.18 -23.22
C ASP A 76 8.36 -5.61 -22.99
N GLN A 77 8.91 -6.33 -22.01
CA GLN A 77 8.47 -7.67 -21.65
C GLN A 77 7.09 -7.67 -21.00
N GLU A 78 6.84 -6.74 -20.08
CA GLU A 78 5.53 -6.56 -19.45
C GLU A 78 4.49 -6.12 -20.46
N TRP A 79 4.84 -5.17 -21.33
CA TRP A 79 3.96 -4.71 -22.40
C TRP A 79 3.54 -5.86 -23.31
N LYS A 80 4.49 -6.69 -23.74
CA LYS A 80 4.21 -7.87 -24.57
C LYS A 80 3.24 -8.82 -23.87
N LYS A 81 3.44 -9.10 -22.59
CA LYS A 81 2.57 -9.97 -21.80
C LYS A 81 1.15 -9.39 -21.66
N ILE A 82 1.03 -8.09 -21.40
CA ILE A 82 -0.28 -7.40 -21.34
C ILE A 82 -0.98 -7.46 -22.68
N TYR A 83 -0.24 -7.25 -23.77
CA TYR A 83 -0.78 -7.33 -25.13
C TYR A 83 -1.29 -8.75 -25.44
N GLU A 84 -0.50 -9.79 -25.15
CA GLU A 84 -0.91 -11.18 -25.32
C GLU A 84 -2.17 -11.53 -24.52
N MET A 85 -2.25 -11.09 -23.26
CA MET A 85 -3.45 -11.29 -22.44
C MET A 85 -4.68 -10.58 -23.03
N SER A 86 -4.51 -9.38 -23.60
CA SER A 86 -5.63 -8.62 -24.18
C SER A 86 -6.23 -9.26 -25.43
N GLN A 87 -5.49 -10.13 -26.12
CA GLN A 87 -5.96 -10.86 -27.29
C GLN A 87 -6.75 -12.14 -26.94
N ASP A 88 -6.69 -12.59 -25.68
CA ASP A 88 -7.40 -13.78 -25.24
C ASP A 88 -8.92 -13.53 -25.14
N ARG A 89 -9.70 -14.29 -25.90
CA ARG A 89 -11.17 -14.20 -25.88
C ARG A 89 -11.78 -14.66 -24.55
N ASN A 90 -11.07 -15.50 -23.80
CA ASN A 90 -11.50 -16.00 -22.49
C ASN A 90 -10.89 -15.21 -21.33
N LEU A 91 -10.21 -14.09 -21.60
CA LEU A 91 -9.54 -13.26 -20.59
C LEU A 91 -10.45 -12.96 -19.40
N TYR A 92 -11.71 -12.61 -19.66
CA TYR A 92 -12.66 -12.26 -18.60
C TYR A 92 -12.89 -13.41 -17.62
N ASN A 93 -13.08 -14.64 -18.12
CA ASN A 93 -13.27 -15.81 -17.26
C ASN A 93 -11.96 -16.20 -16.56
N ASN A 94 -10.84 -16.12 -17.27
CA ASN A 94 -9.51 -16.44 -16.75
C ASN A 94 -9.11 -15.49 -15.61
N LEU A 95 -9.46 -14.20 -15.71
CA LEU A 95 -9.28 -13.22 -14.63
C LEU A 95 -10.15 -13.54 -13.41
N VAL A 96 -11.42 -13.91 -13.63
CA VAL A 96 -12.32 -14.27 -12.54
C VAL A 96 -11.82 -15.51 -11.78
N SER A 97 -11.40 -16.55 -12.51
CA SER A 97 -10.89 -17.79 -11.90
C SER A 97 -9.55 -17.60 -11.20
N SER A 98 -8.67 -16.74 -11.71
CA SER A 98 -7.36 -16.49 -11.12
C SER A 98 -7.43 -15.64 -9.84
N LEU A 99 -8.42 -14.76 -9.71
CA LEU A 99 -8.60 -13.93 -8.51
C LEU A 99 -9.29 -14.67 -7.35
N PHE A 100 -10.17 -15.62 -7.66
CA PHE A 100 -10.92 -16.37 -6.66
C PHE A 100 -10.74 -17.90 -6.79
N PRO A 101 -9.50 -18.43 -6.71
CA PRO A 101 -9.25 -19.86 -6.90
C PRO A 101 -9.80 -20.72 -5.75
N THR A 102 -9.95 -20.14 -4.55
CA THR A 102 -10.39 -20.85 -3.35
C THR A 102 -11.90 -20.92 -3.17
N ILE A 103 -12.68 -20.16 -3.95
CA ILE A 103 -14.13 -20.09 -3.82
C ILE A 103 -14.76 -20.74 -5.04
N TYR A 104 -15.55 -21.79 -4.83
CA TYR A 104 -16.31 -22.44 -5.90
C TYR A 104 -17.73 -21.88 -6.02
N GLY A 105 -18.21 -21.73 -7.25
CA GLY A 105 -19.55 -21.21 -7.55
C GLY A 105 -19.68 -19.68 -7.46
N SER A 106 -20.93 -19.18 -7.54
CA SER A 106 -21.28 -17.75 -7.50
C SER A 106 -20.48 -16.88 -8.49
N GLU A 107 -20.41 -17.33 -9.75
CA GLU A 107 -19.62 -16.64 -10.79
C GLU A 107 -20.07 -15.20 -11.04
N GLU A 108 -21.37 -14.92 -10.89
CA GLU A 108 -21.92 -13.56 -11.01
C GLU A 108 -21.35 -12.61 -9.94
N VAL A 109 -21.21 -13.11 -8.70
CA VAL A 109 -20.65 -12.32 -7.58
C VAL A 109 -19.17 -12.03 -7.83
N LYS A 110 -18.40 -13.03 -8.26
CA LYS A 110 -16.97 -12.86 -8.56
C LYS A 110 -16.75 -11.85 -9.69
N ARG A 111 -17.56 -11.94 -10.74
CA ARG A 111 -17.58 -10.99 -11.87
C ARG A 111 -17.91 -9.57 -11.42
N GLY A 112 -18.88 -9.43 -10.52
CA GLY A 112 -19.20 -8.14 -9.90
C GLY A 112 -17.99 -7.57 -9.16
N ILE A 113 -17.38 -8.34 -8.25
CA ILE A 113 -16.22 -7.89 -7.48
C ILE A 113 -15.05 -7.51 -8.40
N LEU A 114 -14.83 -8.25 -9.49
CA LEU A 114 -13.85 -7.91 -10.50
C LEU A 114 -14.09 -6.51 -11.10
N LEU A 115 -15.33 -6.21 -11.50
CA LEU A 115 -15.69 -4.89 -12.03
C LEU A 115 -15.52 -3.78 -11.00
N MET A 116 -15.79 -4.06 -9.72
CA MET A 116 -15.53 -3.12 -8.64
C MET A 116 -14.03 -2.82 -8.46
N LEU A 117 -13.14 -3.80 -8.68
CA LEU A 117 -11.69 -3.60 -8.64
C LEU A 117 -11.17 -2.75 -9.81
N PHE A 118 -11.76 -2.88 -10.99
CA PHE A 118 -11.44 -2.02 -12.13
C PHE A 118 -12.05 -0.62 -12.02
N GLY A 119 -13.22 -0.52 -11.38
CA GLY A 119 -13.97 0.73 -11.26
C GLY A 119 -14.43 1.24 -12.63
N GLY A 120 -14.90 2.48 -12.65
CA GLY A 120 -15.26 3.19 -13.87
C GLY A 120 -14.70 4.61 -13.88
N VAL A 121 -14.90 5.30 -15.01
CA VAL A 121 -14.34 6.63 -15.24
C VAL A 121 -15.28 7.69 -14.65
N PRO A 122 -14.86 8.46 -13.63
CA PRO A 122 -15.64 9.58 -13.15
C PRO A 122 -15.71 10.66 -14.24
N LYS A 123 -16.89 11.24 -14.45
CA LYS A 123 -17.10 12.29 -15.46
C LYS A 123 -17.52 13.57 -14.77
N SER A 124 -17.12 14.71 -15.31
CA SER A 124 -17.60 16.01 -14.85
C SER A 124 -18.51 16.60 -15.93
N THR A 125 -19.71 17.00 -15.55
CA THR A 125 -20.61 17.74 -16.44
C THR A 125 -20.05 19.16 -16.67
N ILE A 126 -20.43 19.77 -17.78
CA ILE A 126 -20.05 21.16 -18.14
C ILE A 126 -20.46 22.15 -17.03
N GLU A 127 -21.52 21.83 -16.29
CA GLU A 127 -22.04 22.59 -15.14
C GLU A 127 -21.24 22.40 -13.83
N GLY A 128 -20.12 21.68 -13.85
CA GLY A 128 -19.24 21.49 -12.69
C GLY A 128 -19.65 20.39 -11.72
N THR A 129 -20.74 19.67 -11.98
CA THR A 129 -21.15 18.51 -11.17
C THR A 129 -20.27 17.30 -11.50
N LYS A 130 -19.69 16.68 -10.46
CA LYS A 130 -18.91 15.43 -10.59
C LYS A 130 -19.83 14.22 -10.52
N LEU A 131 -19.85 13.42 -11.58
CA LEU A 131 -20.52 12.14 -11.65
C LEU A 131 -19.61 11.03 -11.12
N ARG A 132 -20.19 10.18 -10.28
CA ARG A 132 -19.53 9.03 -9.69
C ARG A 132 -19.17 7.99 -10.76
N GLY A 133 -17.92 7.54 -10.79
CA GLY A 133 -17.43 6.52 -11.73
C GLY A 133 -17.25 5.13 -11.10
N ASP A 134 -17.17 5.05 -9.78
CA ASP A 134 -16.97 3.81 -9.04
C ASP A 134 -18.28 3.07 -8.74
N ILE A 135 -18.19 1.74 -8.68
CA ILE A 135 -19.33 0.84 -8.50
C ILE A 135 -19.34 0.34 -7.07
N ASN A 136 -20.49 0.45 -6.39
CA ASN A 136 -20.72 -0.22 -5.11
C ASN A 136 -21.47 -1.52 -5.33
N ILE A 137 -21.07 -2.57 -4.62
CA ILE A 137 -21.71 -3.89 -4.67
C ILE A 137 -22.16 -4.26 -3.27
N CYS A 138 -23.42 -4.68 -3.15
CA CYS A 138 -23.98 -5.26 -1.94
C CYS A 138 -24.18 -6.76 -2.15
N ILE A 139 -23.67 -7.58 -1.24
CA ILE A 139 -23.81 -9.04 -1.29
C ILE A 139 -24.73 -9.47 -0.14
N VAL A 140 -25.93 -9.95 -0.49
CA VAL A 140 -26.92 -10.47 0.46
C VAL A 140 -27.14 -11.96 0.19
N GLY A 141 -27.37 -12.74 1.24
CA GLY A 141 -27.72 -14.16 1.10
C GLY A 141 -27.67 -14.90 2.43
N ASP A 142 -27.93 -16.20 2.38
CA ASP A 142 -28.07 -17.07 3.56
C ASP A 142 -26.77 -17.25 4.36
N PRO A 143 -26.83 -17.57 5.66
CA PRO A 143 -25.64 -17.98 6.41
C PRO A 143 -24.88 -19.10 5.65
N SER A 144 -23.55 -19.10 5.76
CA SER A 144 -22.65 -20.08 5.11
C SER A 144 -22.37 -19.92 3.61
N THR A 145 -22.86 -18.88 2.93
CA THR A 145 -22.56 -18.63 1.49
C THR A 145 -21.22 -17.92 1.20
N ALA A 146 -20.21 -18.09 2.05
CA ALA A 146 -18.85 -17.53 1.89
C ALA A 146 -18.73 -16.00 1.67
N LYS A 147 -19.79 -15.21 1.89
CA LYS A 147 -19.80 -13.73 1.74
C LYS A 147 -18.61 -13.04 2.41
N SER A 148 -18.28 -13.42 3.65
CA SER A 148 -17.13 -12.86 4.38
C SER A 148 -15.78 -13.25 3.77
N GLN A 149 -15.68 -14.39 3.06
CA GLN A 149 -14.46 -14.80 2.36
C GLN A 149 -14.23 -13.95 1.11
N PHE A 150 -15.29 -13.61 0.36
CA PHE A 150 -15.18 -12.67 -0.76
C PHE A 150 -14.60 -11.32 -0.32
N LEU A 151 -15.10 -10.76 0.79
CA LEU A 151 -14.61 -9.49 1.34
C LEU A 151 -13.15 -9.59 1.81
N LYS A 152 -12.77 -10.68 2.49
CA LYS A 152 -11.39 -10.92 2.93
C LYS A 152 -10.42 -11.02 1.75
N LEU A 153 -10.77 -11.77 0.72
CA LEU A 153 -9.95 -11.92 -0.48
C LEU A 153 -9.81 -10.59 -1.22
N GLN A 154 -10.87 -9.81 -1.33
CA GLN A 154 -10.79 -8.49 -1.95
C GLN A 154 -9.80 -7.58 -1.21
N ILE A 155 -9.88 -7.51 0.12
CA ILE A 155 -8.94 -6.72 0.93
C ILE A 155 -7.51 -7.24 0.77
N LEU A 156 -7.33 -8.57 0.81
CA LEU A 156 -6.03 -9.20 0.65
C LEU A 156 -5.42 -8.88 -0.72
N LEU A 157 -6.19 -8.97 -1.81
CA LEU A 157 -5.74 -8.64 -3.16
C LEU A 157 -5.31 -7.18 -3.29
N ILE A 158 -6.07 -6.26 -2.68
CA ILE A 158 -5.71 -4.84 -2.65
C ILE A 158 -4.38 -4.65 -1.90
N LEU A 159 -4.21 -5.32 -0.77
CA LEU A 159 -2.98 -5.26 0.02
C LEU A 159 -1.79 -5.95 -0.63
N ASP A 160 -1.99 -7.05 -1.36
CA ASP A 160 -0.91 -7.78 -2.03
C ASP A 160 -0.41 -7.00 -3.26
N LYS A 161 -1.29 -6.23 -3.91
CA LYS A 161 -0.90 -5.22 -4.90
C LYS A 161 0.01 -4.13 -4.31
N LEU A 162 -0.14 -3.80 -3.03
CA LEU A 162 0.77 -2.90 -2.29
C LEU A 162 2.06 -3.61 -1.85
N ARG A 163 2.02 -4.91 -1.57
CA ARG A 163 3.18 -5.69 -1.12
C ARG A 163 4.14 -6.04 -2.25
N ASN A 164 3.65 -6.40 -3.44
CA ASN A 164 4.48 -6.68 -4.61
C ASN A 164 5.24 -5.44 -5.09
N PHE A 165 4.65 -4.24 -4.97
CA PHE A 165 5.35 -2.98 -5.25
C PHE A 165 6.53 -2.70 -4.29
N ARG A 166 6.52 -3.29 -3.09
CA ARG A 166 7.61 -3.18 -2.12
C ARG A 166 8.78 -4.14 -2.42
N GLN A 167 8.53 -5.28 -3.09
CA GLN A 167 9.58 -6.25 -3.38
C GLN A 167 10.52 -5.82 -4.52
N GLU A 168 10.04 -5.06 -5.52
CA GLU A 168 10.91 -4.57 -6.61
C GLU A 168 11.93 -3.52 -6.14
N LEU A 169 11.64 -2.74 -5.09
CA LEU A 169 12.60 -1.78 -4.53
C LEU A 169 13.68 -2.40 -3.64
N SER A 170 13.47 -3.60 -3.09
CA SER A 170 14.48 -4.26 -2.23
C SER A 170 15.61 -4.92 -3.03
N ILE A 171 15.37 -5.33 -4.28
CA ILE A 171 16.39 -6.01 -5.10
C ILE A 171 17.45 -5.03 -5.62
N HIS A 172 17.15 -3.72 -5.68
CA HIS A 172 18.12 -2.70 -6.12
C HIS A 172 18.98 -2.08 -5.01
N GLN A 173 18.65 -2.24 -3.73
CA GLN A 173 19.42 -1.64 -2.63
C GLN A 173 20.53 -2.52 -2.04
N GLU A 174 20.59 -3.82 -2.35
CA GLU A 174 21.66 -4.70 -1.81
C GLU A 174 23.01 -4.62 -2.54
N ARG A 175 23.18 -3.78 -3.58
CA ARG A 175 24.43 -3.71 -4.36
C ARG A 175 25.40 -2.60 -3.96
N LEU A 176 25.18 -1.90 -2.85
CA LEU A 176 26.08 -0.87 -2.32
C LEU A 176 26.32 -1.06 -0.82
N VAL A 177 26.98 -2.17 -0.47
CA VAL A 177 27.75 -2.23 0.77
C VAL A 177 29.22 -2.11 0.36
N VAL A 178 29.70 -0.86 0.27
CA VAL A 178 31.14 -0.58 0.22
C VAL A 178 31.63 -0.65 1.68
N PRO A 179 32.54 -1.55 2.05
CA PRO A 179 33.12 -1.55 3.38
C PRO A 179 34.05 -0.34 3.50
N LEU A 180 33.70 0.60 4.37
CA LEU A 180 34.64 1.60 4.86
C LEU A 180 35.57 0.91 5.87
N VAL A 181 36.81 0.67 5.44
CA VAL A 181 37.99 0.50 6.31
C VAL A 181 38.48 1.89 6.71
#